data_AF-A0A9C9G9P4-F1
#
_entry.id   AF-A0A9C9G9P4-F1
#
_cell.length_a   1.000
_cell.length_b   1.000
_cell.length_c   1.000
_cell.angle_alpha   90.00
_cell.angle_beta   90.00
_cell.angle_gamma   90.00
#
_symmetry.space_group_name_H-M   'P 1'
#
loop_
_entity.id
_entity.type
_entity.pdbx_description
1 polymer ?
#
loop_
_entity_poly.entity_id
_entity_poly.type
_entity_poly.pdbx_seq_one_letter_code
_entity_poly.pdbx_strand_id
1 'polypeptide(L)'
;MATPNPPGDLETVPEAVIDEKSKGFPVVWLLPIVALLVGGWLFYKTESEKGPEITIMFRTAEGIEQGKTQVKFRNVTVGTVNKVDFTDNLKAIELTVTMLAGTDEYLTENSRFWVVKPRIGAGGVSGLGTLFSGAYIEFEPSTKGKSQKAYTGLERPPIVTIDKEGTKFRLHANSLGSISIGAPVYFRQFDIGEITDYKLADDYSYVDIGVFVQAPYDKYVHTGTYFWNVGGVSLTMDASGAKLEMESLIAFLSGGVAFETLPEFLDTPVAGEDAVFSLYENRSKALERPITETATFALRFEGSVRGLSIGAPVEYRGIRVGTVKAIELGADPRNKGVVGPVVLIDMEPQRTQAYR
;
A
#
# COMPACT_ATOMS: atom_id res chain seq x y z
N MET A 1 22.65 -70.90 115.26
CA MET A 1 21.84 -71.20 114.06
C MET A 1 22.41 -70.39 112.90
N ALA A 2 22.56 -71.02 111.74
CA ALA A 2 23.16 -70.44 110.54
C ALA A 2 22.11 -69.74 109.65
N THR A 3 22.55 -68.68 108.95
CA THR A 3 22.07 -68.08 107.67
C THR A 3 20.67 -67.42 107.64
N PRO A 4 20.39 -66.38 106.80
CA PRO A 4 20.94 -66.18 105.44
C PRO A 4 21.39 -64.74 105.04
N ASN A 5 22.24 -64.68 104.02
CA ASN A 5 22.47 -63.53 103.14
C ASN A 5 21.32 -63.46 102.11
N PRO A 6 20.71 -62.30 101.81
CA PRO A 6 20.77 -61.74 100.43
C PRO A 6 20.47 -60.21 100.34
N PRO A 7 20.36 -59.57 99.15
CA PRO A 7 20.97 -59.84 97.84
C PRO A 7 21.92 -58.69 97.41
N GLY A 8 22.71 -58.89 96.36
CA GLY A 8 23.63 -57.90 95.82
C GLY A 8 22.93 -56.71 95.16
N ASP A 9 23.48 -55.52 95.39
CA ASP A 9 23.13 -54.29 94.68
C ASP A 9 23.56 -54.39 93.21
N LEU A 10 22.57 -54.65 92.35
CA LEU A 10 22.63 -54.44 90.91
C LEU A 10 22.14 -53.02 90.62
N GLU A 11 22.94 -51.99 90.86
CA GLU A 11 22.54 -50.64 90.42
C GLU A 11 23.72 -49.66 90.29
N THR A 12 24.57 -49.87 89.28
CA THR A 12 25.32 -48.76 88.69
C THR A 12 25.39 -48.94 87.18
N VAL A 13 24.28 -48.61 86.51
CA VAL A 13 24.32 -48.32 85.07
C VAL A 13 24.85 -46.90 84.92
N PRO A 14 25.87 -46.63 84.08
CA PRO A 14 26.39 -45.28 83.92
C PRO A 14 25.32 -44.35 83.34
N GLU A 15 25.09 -43.24 84.02
CA GLU A 15 24.16 -42.19 83.59
C GLU A 15 24.79 -41.40 82.43
N ALA A 16 24.06 -41.30 81.31
CA ALA A 16 24.56 -40.66 80.10
C ALA A 16 24.62 -39.14 80.29
N VAL A 17 25.83 -38.59 80.30
CA VAL A 17 26.05 -37.14 80.23
C VAL A 17 25.71 -36.66 78.82
N ILE A 18 24.56 -36.00 78.67
CA ILE A 18 24.15 -35.36 77.43
C ILE A 18 24.92 -34.04 77.32
N ASP A 19 25.92 -34.02 76.43
CA ASP A 19 26.63 -32.80 76.07
C ASP A 19 25.72 -31.95 75.16
N GLU A 20 24.97 -31.02 75.74
CA GLU A 20 24.17 -30.01 75.02
C GLU A 20 25.09 -28.95 74.41
N LYS A 21 25.99 -29.35 73.51
CA LYS A 21 26.61 -28.41 72.59
C LYS A 21 25.55 -27.93 71.61
N SER A 22 25.27 -26.63 71.65
CA SER A 22 24.31 -25.94 70.80
C SER A 22 24.40 -26.41 69.35
N LYS A 23 23.35 -27.10 68.90
CA LYS A 23 23.18 -27.42 67.48
C LYS A 23 22.95 -26.10 66.76
N GLY A 24 24.02 -25.56 66.19
CA GLY A 24 23.93 -24.49 65.20
C GLY A 24 22.92 -24.89 64.12
N PHE A 25 22.25 -23.89 63.53
CA PHE A 25 21.23 -24.10 62.50
C PHE A 25 21.72 -25.12 61.47
N PRO A 26 20.96 -26.20 61.19
CA PRO A 26 21.45 -27.29 60.35
C PRO A 26 21.75 -26.75 58.95
N VAL A 27 23.02 -26.75 58.57
CA VAL A 27 23.52 -26.26 57.27
C VAL A 27 22.80 -26.93 56.09
N VAL A 28 22.22 -28.12 56.29
CA VAL A 28 21.38 -28.83 55.32
C VAL A 28 20.16 -28.02 54.86
N TRP A 29 19.62 -27.13 55.70
CA TRP A 29 18.49 -26.25 55.35
C TRP A 29 18.86 -25.01 54.52
N LEU A 30 20.16 -24.71 54.34
CA LEU A 30 20.59 -23.67 53.40
C LEU A 30 20.29 -24.06 51.95
N LEU A 31 20.37 -25.34 51.61
CA LEU A 31 20.24 -25.81 50.23
C LEU A 31 18.83 -25.55 49.62
N PRO A 32 17.71 -25.83 50.32
CA PRO A 32 16.38 -25.43 49.87
C PRO A 32 16.19 -23.92 49.74
N ILE A 33 16.75 -23.13 50.66
CA ILE A 33 16.63 -21.66 50.63
C ILE A 33 17.39 -21.08 49.45
N VAL A 34 18.61 -21.57 49.19
CA VAL A 34 19.39 -21.18 48.02
C VAL A 34 18.68 -21.58 46.73
N ALA A 35 18.11 -22.79 46.66
CA ALA A 35 17.33 -23.22 45.51
C ALA A 35 16.10 -22.32 45.27
N LEU A 36 15.42 -21.90 46.34
CA LEU A 36 14.26 -21.00 46.27
C LEU A 36 14.68 -19.59 45.80
N LEU A 37 15.80 -19.06 46.30
CA LEU A 37 16.35 -17.78 45.86
C LEU A 37 16.77 -17.82 44.38
N VAL A 38 17.44 -18.88 43.93
CA VAL A 38 17.83 -19.06 42.53
C VAL A 38 16.59 -19.24 41.65
N GLY A 39 15.60 -20.02 42.09
CA GLY A 39 14.34 -20.21 41.38
C GLY A 39 13.54 -18.91 41.25
N GLY A 40 13.44 -18.14 42.34
CA GLY A 40 12.83 -16.81 42.33
C GLY A 40 13.57 -15.82 41.45
N TRP A 41 14.90 -15.86 41.45
CA TRP A 41 15.71 -15.01 40.57
C TRP A 41 15.55 -15.38 39.09
N LEU A 42 15.56 -16.68 38.75
CA LEU A 42 15.31 -17.14 37.39
C LEU A 42 13.90 -16.81 36.91
N PHE A 43 12.89 -16.96 37.78
CA PHE A 43 11.52 -16.57 37.48
C PHE A 43 11.42 -15.06 37.21
N TYR A 44 11.98 -14.23 38.08
CA TYR A 44 12.01 -12.78 37.90
C TYR A 44 12.76 -12.39 36.61
N LYS A 45 13.90 -13.03 36.34
CA LYS A 45 14.69 -12.78 35.14
C LYS A 45 13.91 -13.15 33.87
N THR A 46 13.31 -14.34 33.83
CA THR A 46 12.47 -14.78 32.70
C THR A 46 11.28 -13.87 32.49
N GLU A 47 10.64 -13.40 33.56
CA GLU A 47 9.47 -12.53 33.40
C GLU A 47 9.85 -11.09 33.00
N SER A 48 11.00 -10.60 33.49
CA SER A 48 11.53 -9.28 33.12
C SER A 48 12.12 -9.23 31.70
N GLU A 49 12.51 -10.37 31.12
CA GLU A 49 13.04 -10.46 29.75
C GLU A 49 11.92 -10.61 28.70
N LYS A 50 10.69 -10.97 29.10
CA LYS A 50 9.53 -11.00 28.21
C LYS A 50 9.03 -9.58 27.96
N GLY A 51 8.91 -9.20 26.70
CA GLY A 51 8.25 -7.95 26.33
C GLY A 51 6.73 -8.05 26.40
N PRO A 52 6.02 -6.94 26.12
CA PRO A 52 4.58 -6.88 26.26
C PRO A 52 3.88 -7.85 25.30
N GLU A 53 2.83 -8.47 25.82
CA GLU A 53 1.90 -9.27 25.04
C GLU A 53 0.76 -8.38 24.53
N ILE A 54 0.51 -8.46 23.22
CA ILE A 54 -0.54 -7.73 22.53
C ILE A 54 -1.45 -8.68 21.74
N THR A 55 -2.68 -8.24 21.53
CA THR A 55 -3.68 -8.92 20.74
C THR A 55 -3.92 -8.15 19.45
N ILE A 56 -3.86 -8.82 18.30
CA ILE A 56 -4.12 -8.19 16.99
C ILE A 56 -5.23 -8.97 16.27
N MET A 57 -6.28 -8.27 15.87
CA MET A 57 -7.41 -8.85 15.14
C MET A 57 -7.26 -8.64 13.63
N PHE A 58 -7.34 -9.72 12.87
CA PHE A 58 -7.39 -9.70 11.40
C PHE A 58 -8.64 -10.41 10.88
N ARG A 59 -9.07 -10.13 9.65
CA ARG A 59 -10.15 -10.89 9.00
C ARG A 59 -9.65 -12.22 8.46
N THR A 60 -8.37 -12.29 8.07
CA THR A 60 -7.74 -13.48 7.51
C THR A 60 -6.35 -13.70 8.12
N ALA A 61 -5.92 -14.97 8.23
CA ALA A 61 -4.59 -15.34 8.71
C ALA A 61 -3.75 -15.98 7.60
N GLU A 62 -3.98 -15.56 6.36
CA GLU A 62 -3.28 -16.11 5.21
C GLU A 62 -1.77 -15.89 5.36
N GLY A 63 -1.02 -17.00 5.42
CA GLY A 63 0.44 -16.98 5.57
C GLY A 63 0.95 -16.70 7.00
N ILE A 64 0.05 -16.59 8.00
CA ILE A 64 0.43 -16.42 9.40
C ILE A 64 0.48 -17.79 10.08
N GLU A 65 1.63 -18.12 10.67
CA GLU A 65 1.88 -19.37 11.38
C GLU A 65 2.26 -19.11 12.84
N GLN A 66 1.61 -19.87 13.74
CA GLN A 66 1.90 -19.84 15.17
C GLN A 66 3.37 -20.20 15.45
N GLY A 67 4.05 -19.37 16.24
CA GLY A 67 5.43 -19.55 16.68
C GLY A 67 6.49 -19.26 15.62
N LYS A 68 6.10 -18.94 14.37
CA LYS A 68 7.03 -18.66 13.27
C LYS A 68 6.89 -17.27 12.70
N THR A 69 5.66 -16.77 12.56
CA THR A 69 5.44 -15.44 12.00
C THR A 69 6.01 -14.37 12.92
N GLN A 70 6.89 -13.55 12.35
CA GLN A 70 7.57 -12.47 13.06
C GLN A 70 6.83 -11.16 12.87
N VAL A 71 6.87 -10.32 13.90
CA VAL A 71 6.54 -8.90 13.79
C VAL A 71 7.83 -8.13 13.56
N LYS A 72 7.86 -7.30 12.52
CA LYS A 72 9.05 -6.56 12.11
C LYS A 72 8.77 -5.07 12.06
N PHE A 73 9.79 -4.27 12.36
CA PHE A 73 9.82 -2.85 12.06
C PHE A 73 11.11 -2.56 11.29
N ARG A 74 11.01 -1.98 10.10
CA ARG A 74 12.18 -1.71 9.23
C ARG A 74 13.03 -2.95 9.00
N ASN A 75 12.37 -4.09 8.78
CA ASN A 75 12.99 -5.41 8.59
C ASN A 75 13.77 -5.96 9.80
N VAL A 76 13.63 -5.37 10.99
CA VAL A 76 14.16 -5.89 12.26
C VAL A 76 13.05 -6.56 13.04
N THR A 77 13.29 -7.77 13.55
CA THR A 77 12.31 -8.53 14.35
C THR A 77 12.11 -7.88 15.71
N VAL A 78 10.88 -7.48 15.99
CA VAL A 78 10.44 -6.78 17.22
C VAL A 78 9.31 -7.51 17.95
N GLY A 79 8.90 -8.67 17.46
CA GLY A 79 7.92 -9.54 18.11
C GLY A 79 7.73 -10.85 17.36
N THR A 80 6.97 -11.78 17.96
CA THR A 80 6.63 -13.08 17.38
C THR A 80 5.17 -13.42 17.68
N VAL A 81 4.49 -14.04 16.72
CA VAL A 81 3.13 -14.54 16.90
C VAL A 81 3.18 -15.82 17.71
N ASN A 82 2.59 -15.82 18.91
CA ASN A 82 2.60 -16.95 19.84
C ASN A 82 1.35 -17.83 19.70
N LYS A 83 0.21 -17.24 19.34
CA LYS A 83 -1.08 -17.93 19.21
C LYS A 83 -1.90 -17.35 18.08
N VAL A 84 -2.63 -18.22 17.38
CA VAL A 84 -3.57 -17.89 16.31
C VAL A 84 -4.89 -18.59 16.63
N ASP A 85 -5.91 -17.83 16.98
CA ASP A 85 -7.25 -18.36 17.30
C ASP A 85 -8.34 -17.64 16.52
N PHE A 86 -9.53 -18.23 16.46
CA PHE A 86 -10.71 -17.51 16.02
C PHE A 86 -11.35 -16.79 17.20
N THR A 87 -11.89 -15.60 16.94
CA THR A 87 -12.82 -14.93 17.86
C THR A 87 -14.04 -15.82 18.12
N ASP A 88 -14.71 -15.62 19.27
CA ASP A 88 -15.87 -16.42 19.69
C ASP A 88 -17.00 -16.50 18.64
N ASN A 89 -17.12 -15.47 17.80
CA ASN A 89 -18.14 -15.37 16.75
C ASN A 89 -17.66 -15.89 15.37
N LEU A 90 -16.42 -16.39 15.27
CA LEU A 90 -15.76 -16.89 14.07
C LEU A 90 -15.64 -15.87 12.91
N LYS A 91 -15.84 -14.57 13.16
CA LYS A 91 -15.80 -13.53 12.11
C LYS A 91 -14.39 -12.95 11.89
N ALA A 92 -13.52 -13.09 12.87
CA ALA A 92 -12.16 -12.58 12.84
C ALA A 92 -11.21 -13.56 13.52
N ILE A 93 -9.93 -13.41 13.20
CA ILE A 93 -8.82 -14.16 13.75
C ILE A 93 -8.12 -13.26 14.76
N GLU A 94 -7.94 -13.79 15.96
CA GLU A 94 -7.26 -13.15 17.07
C GLU A 94 -5.83 -13.72 17.16
N LEU A 95 -4.85 -12.83 17.01
CA LEU A 95 -3.44 -13.17 17.14
C LEU A 95 -2.94 -12.70 18.51
N THR A 96 -2.31 -13.60 19.24
CA THR A 96 -1.54 -13.26 20.45
C THR A 96 -0.08 -13.12 20.07
N VAL A 97 0.50 -11.96 20.30
CA VAL A 97 1.85 -11.60 19.88
C VAL A 97 2.66 -11.17 21.08
N THR A 98 3.83 -11.78 21.28
CA THR A 98 4.82 -11.29 22.25
C THR A 98 5.80 -10.36 21.55
N MET A 99 5.83 -9.10 21.99
CA MET A 99 6.75 -8.10 21.48
C MET A 99 8.09 -8.15 22.23
N LEU A 100 9.11 -7.48 21.70
CA LEU A 100 10.42 -7.34 22.32
C LEU A 100 10.32 -6.43 23.56
N ALA A 101 11.10 -6.71 24.60
CA ALA A 101 11.18 -5.85 25.78
C ALA A 101 11.57 -4.40 25.40
N GLY A 102 10.90 -3.41 25.99
CA GLY A 102 11.10 -1.99 25.68
C GLY A 102 10.25 -1.46 24.52
N THR A 103 9.39 -2.28 23.92
CA THR A 103 8.43 -1.82 22.89
C THR A 103 7.18 -1.14 23.48
N ASP A 104 6.95 -1.24 24.79
CA ASP A 104 5.78 -0.70 25.49
C ASP A 104 5.51 0.80 25.20
N GLU A 105 6.57 1.61 25.10
CA GLU A 105 6.46 3.05 24.82
C GLU A 105 5.96 3.35 23.41
N TYR A 106 6.09 2.39 22.49
CA TYR A 106 5.71 2.51 21.09
C TYR A 106 4.38 1.82 20.76
N LEU A 107 3.75 1.19 21.75
CA LEU A 107 2.47 0.51 21.64
C LEU A 107 1.36 1.46 22.11
N THR A 108 0.92 2.34 21.22
CA THR A 108 -0.17 3.28 21.48
C THR A 108 -1.36 3.03 20.57
N GLU A 109 -2.46 3.74 20.79
CA GLU A 109 -3.66 3.73 19.93
C GLU A 109 -3.38 4.11 18.46
N ASN A 110 -2.27 4.81 18.20
CA ASN A 110 -1.87 5.22 16.86
C ASN A 110 -0.90 4.23 16.19
N SER A 111 -0.46 3.20 16.89
CA SER A 111 0.43 2.18 16.34
C SER A 111 -0.34 1.26 15.39
N ARG A 112 0.28 0.95 14.25
CA ARG A 112 -0.38 0.21 13.16
C ARG A 112 0.33 -1.11 12.91
N PHE A 113 -0.45 -2.12 12.55
CA PHE A 113 0.05 -3.46 12.21
C PHE A 113 -0.60 -3.92 10.91
N TRP A 114 0.16 -4.51 10.01
CA TRP A 114 -0.38 -5.09 8.78
C TRP A 114 0.40 -6.31 8.31
N VAL A 115 -0.26 -7.18 7.56
CA VAL A 115 0.37 -8.36 6.99
C VAL A 115 1.10 -7.98 5.69
N VAL A 116 2.39 -8.30 5.63
CA VAL A 116 3.20 -8.22 4.41
C VAL A 116 3.34 -9.63 3.84
N LYS A 117 2.81 -9.81 2.63
CA LYS A 117 2.82 -11.08 1.89
C LYS A 117 3.39 -10.88 0.49
N PRO A 118 3.97 -11.91 -0.15
CA PRO A 118 4.50 -11.79 -1.50
C PRO A 118 3.37 -11.41 -2.45
N ARG A 119 3.61 -10.42 -3.31
CA ARG A 119 2.66 -10.00 -4.34
C ARG A 119 3.28 -10.24 -5.70
N ILE A 120 2.51 -10.90 -6.57
CA ILE A 120 2.85 -11.10 -7.97
C ILE A 120 1.99 -10.11 -8.76
N GLY A 121 2.60 -9.07 -9.32
CA GLY A 121 1.95 -8.08 -10.17
C GLY A 121 2.57 -8.07 -11.57
N ALA A 122 1.92 -7.39 -12.52
CA ALA A 122 2.40 -7.27 -13.89
C ALA A 122 3.77 -6.56 -13.99
N GLY A 123 4.10 -5.67 -13.02
CA GLY A 123 5.37 -4.94 -12.96
C GLY A 123 6.52 -5.58 -12.21
N GLY A 124 6.39 -6.85 -11.81
CA GLY A 124 7.46 -7.60 -11.15
C GLY A 124 7.01 -8.30 -9.87
N VAL A 125 7.99 -8.86 -9.17
CA VAL A 125 7.75 -9.62 -7.93
C VAL A 125 8.24 -8.79 -6.74
N SER A 126 7.31 -8.29 -5.93
CA SER A 126 7.63 -7.62 -4.66
C SER A 126 7.59 -8.63 -3.52
N GLY A 127 8.54 -8.51 -2.58
CA GLY A 127 8.60 -9.40 -1.42
C GLY A 127 9.28 -10.74 -1.70
N LEU A 128 10.27 -10.82 -2.59
CA LEU A 128 11.03 -12.06 -2.82
C LEU A 128 11.60 -12.69 -1.53
N GLY A 129 11.93 -11.89 -0.52
CA GLY A 129 12.33 -12.41 0.80
C GLY A 129 11.25 -13.25 1.49
N THR A 130 9.97 -12.96 1.24
CA THR A 130 8.81 -13.69 1.79
C THR A 130 8.50 -15.00 1.05
N LEU A 131 9.03 -15.23 -0.16
CA LEU A 131 8.95 -16.54 -0.82
C LEU A 131 9.69 -17.62 -0.02
N PHE A 132 10.78 -17.24 0.65
CA PHE A 132 11.57 -18.16 1.48
C PHE A 132 11.17 -18.12 2.96
N SER A 133 10.82 -16.94 3.49
CA SER A 133 10.56 -16.74 4.94
C SER A 133 9.09 -16.67 5.35
N GLY A 134 8.16 -16.73 4.39
CA GLY A 134 6.71 -16.65 4.65
C GLY A 134 6.21 -15.22 4.84
N ALA A 135 4.91 -15.06 5.09
CA ALA A 135 4.32 -13.77 5.41
C ALA A 135 4.76 -13.32 6.82
N TYR A 136 4.87 -12.02 7.01
CA TYR A 136 5.23 -11.42 8.29
C TYR A 136 4.33 -10.22 8.59
N ILE A 137 4.31 -9.77 9.84
CA ILE A 137 3.53 -8.59 10.25
C ILE A 137 4.50 -7.41 10.34
N GLU A 138 4.23 -6.33 9.62
CA GLU A 138 4.98 -5.07 9.82
C GLU A 138 4.30 -4.27 10.93
N PHE A 139 5.11 -3.67 11.81
CA PHE A 139 4.72 -2.84 12.93
C PHE A 139 5.19 -1.42 12.68
N GLU A 140 4.28 -0.46 12.77
CA GLU A 140 4.60 0.95 12.76
C GLU A 140 4.42 1.53 14.17
N PRO A 141 5.54 1.90 14.83
CA PRO A 141 5.52 2.41 16.20
C PRO A 141 4.97 3.83 16.26
N SER A 142 4.35 4.18 17.40
CA SER A 142 3.98 5.56 17.70
C SER A 142 4.24 5.85 19.17
N THR A 143 4.89 6.97 19.47
CA THR A 143 5.07 7.47 20.85
C THR A 143 3.94 8.42 21.28
N LYS A 144 3.02 8.73 20.36
CA LYS A 144 1.90 9.65 20.60
C LYS A 144 0.62 8.86 20.85
N GLY A 145 -0.15 9.30 21.85
CA GLY A 145 -1.43 8.69 22.21
C GLY A 145 -1.33 7.81 23.45
N LYS A 146 -2.44 7.19 23.82
CA LYS A 146 -2.52 6.31 25.00
C LYS A 146 -1.96 4.93 24.70
N SER A 147 -1.34 4.31 25.70
CA SER A 147 -0.87 2.92 25.59
C SER A 147 -2.04 1.98 25.33
N GLN A 148 -1.85 1.03 24.40
CA GLN A 148 -2.87 0.09 23.96
C GLN A 148 -2.25 -1.30 23.78
N LYS A 149 -3.03 -2.35 24.04
CA LYS A 149 -2.59 -3.75 23.86
C LYS A 149 -3.46 -4.55 22.90
N ALA A 150 -4.61 -4.02 22.49
CA ALA A 150 -5.52 -4.68 21.55
C ALA A 150 -5.59 -3.85 20.27
N TYR A 151 -5.34 -4.46 19.11
CA TYR A 151 -5.20 -3.76 17.83
C TYR A 151 -6.10 -4.38 16.77
N THR A 152 -6.57 -3.55 15.85
CA THR A 152 -7.16 -4.02 14.59
C THR A 152 -6.10 -3.94 13.52
N GLY A 153 -5.71 -5.09 12.99
CA GLY A 153 -4.73 -5.19 11.93
C GLY A 153 -5.28 -4.68 10.59
N LEU A 154 -4.42 -4.02 9.82
CA LEU A 154 -4.74 -3.57 8.47
C LEU A 154 -4.43 -4.70 7.49
N GLU A 155 -5.40 -5.05 6.66
CA GLU A 155 -5.24 -6.08 5.61
C GLU A 155 -4.32 -5.63 4.47
N ARG A 156 -4.08 -4.32 4.37
CA ARG A 156 -3.23 -3.71 3.35
C ARG A 156 -2.23 -2.79 4.05
N PRO A 157 -0.97 -2.75 3.59
CA PRO A 157 0.01 -1.81 4.09
C PRO A 157 -0.54 -0.38 3.97
N PRO A 158 -0.39 0.45 5.01
CA PRO A 158 -0.67 1.86 4.88
C PRO A 158 0.29 2.42 3.83
N ILE A 159 -0.28 3.16 2.90
CA ILE A 159 0.42 3.74 1.76
C ILE A 159 1.55 4.68 2.20
N VAL A 160 1.34 5.38 3.31
CA VAL A 160 2.35 6.25 3.93
C VAL A 160 2.69 5.66 5.29
N THR A 161 3.85 5.04 5.34
CA THR A 161 4.54 4.75 6.60
C THR A 161 5.27 6.03 7.04
N ILE A 162 5.52 6.16 8.34
CA ILE A 162 6.36 7.22 8.95
C ILE A 162 7.68 7.47 8.18
N ASP A 163 8.16 6.49 7.42
CA ASP A 163 9.47 6.50 6.76
C ASP A 163 9.48 7.13 5.36
N LYS A 164 8.32 7.40 4.73
CA LYS A 164 8.27 7.97 3.38
C LYS A 164 7.67 9.38 3.40
N GLU A 165 8.53 10.40 3.31
CA GLU A 165 8.12 11.78 3.05
C GLU A 165 7.65 11.95 1.60
N GLY A 166 6.62 12.78 1.39
CA GLY A 166 6.07 13.07 0.06
C GLY A 166 4.67 13.67 0.13
N THR A 167 4.06 13.85 -1.04
CA THR A 167 2.73 14.46 -1.17
C THR A 167 1.76 13.52 -1.90
N LYS A 168 0.50 13.51 -1.45
CA LYS A 168 -0.58 12.76 -2.08
C LYS A 168 -1.36 13.62 -3.05
N PHE A 169 -1.81 13.01 -4.14
CA PHE A 169 -2.65 13.63 -5.16
C PHE A 169 -3.77 12.68 -5.56
N ARG A 170 -4.82 13.23 -6.18
CA ARG A 170 -5.94 12.48 -6.75
C ARG A 170 -5.95 12.64 -8.26
N LEU A 171 -6.13 11.55 -8.99
CA LEU A 171 -6.28 11.54 -10.43
C LEU A 171 -7.67 11.06 -10.81
N HIS A 172 -8.35 11.81 -11.67
CA HIS A 172 -9.63 11.43 -12.23
C HIS A 172 -9.44 10.86 -13.64
N ALA A 173 -10.04 9.70 -13.89
CA ALA A 173 -10.00 9.02 -15.18
C ALA A 173 -11.39 8.50 -15.57
N ASN A 174 -11.65 8.38 -16.87
CA ASN A 174 -12.90 7.76 -17.37
C ASN A 174 -12.96 6.25 -17.07
N SER A 175 -11.81 5.60 -16.92
CA SER A 175 -11.70 4.18 -16.58
C SER A 175 -10.37 3.90 -15.88
N LEU A 176 -10.28 2.79 -15.15
CA LEU A 176 -9.05 2.38 -14.45
C LEU A 176 -7.95 1.91 -15.42
N GLY A 177 -8.31 1.41 -16.60
CA GLY A 177 -7.36 0.89 -17.58
C GLY A 177 -6.50 -0.25 -17.03
N SER A 178 -5.19 -0.19 -17.29
CA SER A 178 -4.14 -1.13 -16.86
C SER A 178 -3.55 -0.83 -15.47
N ILE A 179 -4.10 0.15 -14.75
CA ILE A 179 -3.51 0.66 -13.51
C ILE A 179 -3.87 -0.24 -12.33
N SER A 180 -2.87 -0.56 -11.51
CA SER A 180 -3.03 -1.36 -10.30
C SER A 180 -2.43 -0.65 -9.09
N ILE A 181 -2.89 -1.01 -7.89
CA ILE A 181 -2.30 -0.50 -6.63
C ILE A 181 -0.84 -0.96 -6.55
N GLY A 182 0.06 -0.04 -6.25
CA GLY A 182 1.50 -0.26 -6.27
C GLY A 182 2.14 -0.11 -7.66
N ALA A 183 1.37 0.25 -8.69
CA ALA A 183 1.95 0.61 -9.98
C ALA A 183 2.82 1.87 -9.82
N PRO A 184 3.97 1.94 -10.52
CA PRO A 184 4.93 3.02 -10.35
C PRO A 184 4.42 4.35 -10.93
N VAL A 185 4.89 5.44 -10.33
CA VAL A 185 4.68 6.81 -10.80
C VAL A 185 6.00 7.37 -11.29
N TYR A 186 6.03 7.76 -12.57
CA TYR A 186 7.24 8.18 -13.25
C TYR A 186 7.33 9.69 -13.44
N PHE A 187 8.53 10.21 -13.20
CA PHE A 187 8.95 11.53 -13.67
C PHE A 187 10.22 11.37 -14.49
N ARG A 188 10.20 11.77 -15.77
CA ARG A 188 11.33 11.60 -16.69
C ARG A 188 11.93 10.17 -16.67
N GLN A 189 11.07 9.15 -16.62
CA GLN A 189 11.43 7.72 -16.56
C GLN A 189 12.02 7.22 -15.22
N PHE A 190 12.11 8.08 -14.19
CA PHE A 190 12.46 7.65 -12.83
C PHE A 190 11.20 7.28 -12.07
N ASP A 191 11.20 6.10 -11.44
CA ASP A 191 10.20 5.70 -10.47
C ASP A 191 10.38 6.52 -9.19
N ILE A 192 9.38 7.34 -8.87
CA ILE A 192 9.42 8.30 -7.77
C ILE A 192 8.18 8.23 -6.88
N GLY A 193 7.35 7.20 -7.04
CA GLY A 193 6.06 7.15 -6.40
C GLY A 193 5.24 5.94 -6.79
N GLU A 194 4.04 5.84 -6.24
CA GLU A 194 3.19 4.68 -6.47
C GLU A 194 1.70 5.03 -6.42
N ILE A 195 0.91 4.24 -7.13
CA ILE A 195 -0.55 4.26 -7.05
C ILE A 195 -0.99 3.67 -5.72
N THR A 196 -1.83 4.39 -4.99
CA THR A 196 -2.10 4.11 -3.58
C THR A 196 -3.40 3.36 -3.38
N ASP A 197 -4.44 3.81 -4.08
CA ASP A 197 -5.80 3.29 -4.05
C ASP A 197 -6.55 3.73 -5.31
N TYR A 198 -7.72 3.14 -5.52
CA TYR A 198 -8.68 3.67 -6.47
C TYR A 198 -10.09 3.35 -6.00
N LYS A 199 -11.04 4.20 -6.35
CA LYS A 199 -12.47 4.00 -6.14
C LYS A 199 -13.25 4.54 -7.32
N LEU A 200 -14.41 3.97 -7.58
CA LEU A 200 -15.36 4.55 -8.52
C LEU A 200 -16.11 5.67 -7.79
N ALA A 201 -16.32 6.81 -8.44
CA ALA A 201 -17.14 7.89 -7.90
C ALA A 201 -18.56 7.37 -7.61
N ASP A 202 -19.22 7.92 -6.59
CA ASP A 202 -20.55 7.46 -6.15
C ASP A 202 -21.62 7.63 -7.25
N ASP A 203 -21.41 8.58 -8.16
CA ASP A 203 -22.26 8.85 -9.32
C ASP A 203 -21.83 8.07 -10.58
N TYR A 204 -20.84 7.19 -10.46
CA TYR A 204 -20.28 6.38 -11.54
C TYR A 204 -19.65 7.18 -12.69
N SER A 205 -19.39 8.48 -12.53
CA SER A 205 -18.94 9.36 -13.61
C SER A 205 -17.44 9.27 -13.91
N TYR A 206 -16.61 8.95 -12.91
CA TYR A 206 -15.16 8.80 -13.05
C TYR A 206 -14.58 7.80 -12.03
N VAL A 207 -13.38 7.33 -12.32
CA VAL A 207 -12.53 6.58 -11.37
C VAL A 207 -11.59 7.58 -10.70
N ASP A 208 -11.62 7.59 -9.38
CA ASP A 208 -10.78 8.40 -8.52
C ASP A 208 -9.59 7.57 -8.02
N ILE A 209 -8.38 7.94 -8.46
CA ILE A 209 -7.15 7.18 -8.28
C ILE A 209 -6.23 7.98 -7.35
N GLY A 210 -5.82 7.38 -6.24
CA GLY A 210 -4.84 7.96 -5.32
C GLY A 210 -3.41 7.74 -5.81
N VAL A 211 -2.60 8.80 -5.70
CA VAL A 211 -1.19 8.80 -6.10
C VAL A 211 -0.34 9.39 -4.99
N PHE A 212 0.77 8.74 -4.69
CA PHE A 212 1.78 9.27 -3.76
C PHE A 212 3.08 9.53 -4.52
N VAL A 213 3.59 10.75 -4.40
CA VAL A 213 4.87 11.17 -4.99
C VAL A 213 5.84 11.45 -3.86
N GLN A 214 7.01 10.81 -3.89
CA GLN A 214 8.01 10.91 -2.83
C GLN A 214 8.70 12.27 -2.84
N ALA A 215 9.03 12.78 -1.66
CA ALA A 215 9.93 13.92 -1.51
C ALA A 215 11.35 13.51 -1.98
N PRO A 216 12.09 14.41 -2.64
CA PRO A 216 11.78 15.81 -2.93
C PRO A 216 11.06 16.02 -4.29
N TYR A 217 10.62 14.95 -4.96
CA TYR A 217 10.09 15.00 -6.32
C TYR A 217 8.65 15.51 -6.39
N ASP A 218 7.92 15.43 -5.29
CA ASP A 218 6.59 16.03 -5.13
C ASP A 218 6.55 17.52 -5.48
N LYS A 219 7.66 18.24 -5.28
CA LYS A 219 7.83 19.64 -5.68
C LYS A 219 7.76 19.89 -7.18
N TYR A 220 7.90 18.87 -8.02
CA TYR A 220 7.75 18.98 -9.48
C TYR A 220 6.29 18.85 -9.93
N VAL A 221 5.36 18.56 -9.01
CA VAL A 221 3.93 18.56 -9.27
C VAL A 221 3.38 19.96 -9.00
N HIS A 222 3.06 20.66 -10.06
CA HIS A 222 2.45 21.97 -10.04
C HIS A 222 0.96 21.86 -10.43
N THR A 223 0.19 22.90 -10.16
CA THR A 223 -1.24 22.94 -10.55
C THR A 223 -1.47 22.80 -12.06
N GLY A 224 -0.48 23.10 -12.91
CA GLY A 224 -0.51 22.84 -14.35
C GLY A 224 0.17 21.54 -14.82
N THR A 225 0.40 20.58 -13.92
CA THR A 225 0.97 19.26 -14.27
C THR A 225 -0.04 18.38 -15.00
N TYR A 226 0.42 17.69 -16.04
CA TYR A 226 -0.37 16.70 -16.77
C TYR A 226 0.08 15.29 -16.39
N PHE A 227 -0.89 14.40 -16.13
CA PHE A 227 -0.65 12.99 -15.82
C PHE A 227 -1.20 12.10 -16.94
N TRP A 228 -0.46 11.08 -17.36
CA TRP A 228 -0.95 10.11 -18.34
C TRP A 228 -0.60 8.68 -17.94
N ASN A 229 -1.42 7.74 -18.40
CA ASN A 229 -1.16 6.31 -18.25
C ASN A 229 0.05 5.94 -19.12
N VAL A 230 1.04 5.28 -18.50
CA VAL A 230 2.13 4.62 -19.20
C VAL A 230 1.87 3.11 -19.17
N GLY A 231 1.79 2.48 -20.34
CA GLY A 231 1.47 1.06 -20.43
C GLY A 231 0.17 0.79 -21.18
N GLY A 232 0.34 0.49 -22.46
CA GLY A 232 -0.71 0.16 -23.42
C GLY A 232 -0.10 0.20 -24.83
N VAL A 233 -0.60 -0.60 -25.77
CA VAL A 233 -0.22 -0.48 -27.18
C VAL A 233 -1.16 0.53 -27.83
N SER A 234 -0.71 1.76 -28.05
CA SER A 234 -1.40 2.69 -28.95
C SER A 234 -0.80 2.56 -30.35
N LEU A 235 -1.43 1.77 -31.22
CA LEU A 235 -1.12 1.78 -32.64
C LEU A 235 -1.96 2.85 -33.32
N THR A 236 -1.34 3.97 -33.67
CA THR A 236 -1.97 4.99 -34.51
C THR A 236 -1.59 4.74 -35.97
N MET A 237 -2.59 4.42 -36.80
CA MET A 237 -2.48 4.43 -38.26
C MET A 237 -3.14 5.69 -38.78
N ASP A 238 -2.35 6.57 -39.38
CA ASP A 238 -2.84 7.78 -40.04
C ASP A 238 -2.46 7.77 -41.54
N ALA A 239 -2.89 8.78 -42.27
CA ALA A 239 -2.58 8.90 -43.71
C ALA A 239 -1.07 9.08 -44.00
N SER A 240 -0.26 9.38 -42.98
CA SER A 240 1.21 9.49 -43.07
C SER A 240 1.96 8.18 -42.78
N GLY A 241 1.28 7.14 -42.32
CA GLY A 241 1.84 5.80 -42.14
C GLY A 241 1.50 5.18 -40.78
N ALA A 242 2.23 4.12 -40.42
CA ALA A 242 2.14 3.50 -39.09
C ALA A 242 3.16 4.14 -38.16
N LYS A 243 2.70 4.81 -37.10
CA LYS A 243 3.55 5.31 -36.02
C LYS A 243 3.42 4.39 -34.81
N LEU A 244 4.53 3.77 -34.41
CA LEU A 244 4.60 2.97 -33.18
C LEU A 244 5.44 3.75 -32.16
N GLU A 245 4.77 4.29 -31.14
CA GLU A 245 5.44 4.90 -29.99
C GLU A 245 5.61 3.80 -28.91
N MET A 246 6.85 3.40 -28.65
CA MET A 246 7.18 2.49 -27.54
C MET A 246 7.89 3.31 -26.46
N GLU A 247 7.14 3.81 -25.48
CA GLU A 247 7.73 4.31 -24.25
C GLU A 247 8.25 3.10 -23.45
N SER A 248 9.56 3.07 -23.15
CA SER A 248 10.31 2.09 -22.35
C SER A 248 9.71 0.68 -22.21
N LEU A 249 10.39 -0.34 -22.73
CA LEU A 249 10.01 -1.76 -22.58
C LEU A 249 9.71 -2.17 -21.12
N ILE A 250 10.31 -1.51 -20.13
CA ILE A 250 10.04 -1.76 -18.70
C ILE A 250 8.68 -1.17 -18.30
N ALA A 251 8.40 0.08 -18.65
CA ALA A 251 7.10 0.74 -18.36
C ALA A 251 5.93 0.07 -19.10
N PHE A 252 6.19 -0.49 -20.28
CA PHE A 252 5.23 -1.31 -21.02
C PHE A 252 4.77 -2.56 -20.25
N LEU A 253 5.71 -3.27 -19.60
CA LEU A 253 5.42 -4.51 -18.87
C LEU A 253 4.75 -4.23 -17.52
N SER A 254 5.16 -3.17 -16.82
CA SER A 254 4.66 -2.86 -15.49
C SER A 254 3.39 -2.03 -15.45
N GLY A 255 3.09 -1.28 -16.52
CA GLY A 255 2.14 -0.18 -16.45
C GLY A 255 2.60 0.91 -15.50
N GLY A 256 1.79 1.96 -15.34
CA GLY A 256 2.04 3.04 -14.40
C GLY A 256 1.41 4.35 -14.81
N VAL A 257 1.80 5.41 -14.12
CA VAL A 257 1.42 6.79 -14.47
C VAL A 257 2.68 7.61 -14.62
N ALA A 258 2.77 8.45 -15.65
CA ALA A 258 3.82 9.47 -15.74
C ALA A 258 3.22 10.86 -15.67
N PHE A 259 4.06 11.83 -15.30
CA PHE A 259 3.66 13.23 -15.35
C PHE A 259 4.75 14.15 -15.88
N GLU A 260 4.31 15.31 -16.36
CA GLU A 260 5.17 16.40 -16.80
C GLU A 260 4.48 17.75 -16.56
N THR A 261 5.28 18.71 -16.10
CA THR A 261 4.88 20.12 -16.03
C THR A 261 5.52 20.82 -17.22
N LEU A 262 4.71 21.31 -18.15
CA LEU A 262 5.22 21.98 -19.34
C LEU A 262 5.92 23.30 -18.96
N PRO A 263 6.89 23.77 -19.77
CA PRO A 263 7.61 25.00 -19.50
C PRO A 263 6.71 26.21 -19.23
N GLU A 264 5.59 26.32 -19.95
CA GLU A 264 4.58 27.37 -19.78
C GLU A 264 3.81 27.33 -18.46
N PHE A 265 3.85 26.20 -17.74
CA PHE A 265 3.19 26.00 -16.45
C PHE A 265 4.16 25.88 -15.27
N LEU A 266 5.46 26.06 -15.48
CA LEU A 266 6.46 26.00 -14.40
C LEU A 266 6.28 27.11 -13.34
N ASP A 267 5.71 28.25 -13.74
CA ASP A 267 5.43 29.38 -12.84
C ASP A 267 4.12 29.20 -12.04
N THR A 268 3.34 28.16 -12.33
CA THR A 268 2.15 27.84 -11.54
C THR A 268 2.56 27.36 -10.14
N PRO A 269 1.73 27.53 -9.09
CA PRO A 269 2.10 27.07 -7.76
C PRO A 269 2.26 25.55 -7.70
N VAL A 270 3.18 25.09 -6.85
CA VAL A 270 3.29 23.67 -6.45
C VAL A 270 1.96 23.22 -5.88
N ALA A 271 1.49 22.05 -6.33
CA ALA A 271 0.21 21.52 -5.91
C ALA A 271 0.26 21.06 -4.45
N GLY A 272 -0.80 21.37 -3.69
CA GLY A 272 -0.95 20.92 -2.31
C GLY A 272 -1.38 19.46 -2.21
N GLU A 273 -1.39 18.95 -0.99
CA GLU A 273 -1.91 17.60 -0.70
C GLU A 273 -3.37 17.48 -1.15
N ASP A 274 -3.70 16.31 -1.71
CA ASP A 274 -5.01 15.94 -2.26
C ASP A 274 -5.48 16.79 -3.46
N ALA A 275 -4.57 17.54 -4.10
CA ALA A 275 -4.89 18.22 -5.35
C ALA A 275 -5.34 17.22 -6.45
N VAL A 276 -6.32 17.63 -7.25
CA VAL A 276 -7.00 16.79 -8.24
C VAL A 276 -6.49 17.11 -9.65
N PHE A 277 -6.14 16.07 -10.40
CA PHE A 277 -5.69 16.16 -11.79
C PHE A 277 -6.47 15.20 -12.69
N SER A 278 -6.42 15.44 -14.00
CA SER A 278 -6.93 14.49 -15.00
C SER A 278 -5.84 13.50 -15.39
N LEU A 279 -6.19 12.22 -15.44
CA LEU A 279 -5.35 11.17 -15.99
C LEU A 279 -5.73 10.92 -17.45
N TYR A 280 -4.81 11.26 -18.36
CA TYR A 280 -4.98 11.07 -19.79
C TYR A 280 -4.58 9.65 -20.23
N GLU A 281 -5.15 9.19 -21.34
CA GLU A 281 -4.89 7.85 -21.88
C GLU A 281 -3.43 7.62 -22.27
N ASN A 282 -2.74 8.67 -22.73
CA ASN A 282 -1.34 8.65 -23.15
C ASN A 282 -0.79 10.07 -23.20
N ARG A 283 0.53 10.18 -23.40
CA ARG A 283 1.24 11.46 -23.49
C ARG A 283 0.71 12.36 -24.61
N SER A 284 0.41 11.81 -25.78
CA SER A 284 -0.11 12.61 -26.90
C SER A 284 -1.44 13.29 -26.55
N LYS A 285 -2.35 12.57 -25.87
CA LYS A 285 -3.63 13.11 -25.39
C LYS A 285 -3.47 14.12 -24.27
N ALA A 286 -2.51 13.92 -23.36
CA ALA A 286 -2.21 14.90 -22.32
C ALA A 286 -1.72 16.24 -22.90
N LEU A 287 -0.98 16.19 -24.00
CA LEU A 287 -0.37 17.37 -24.64
C LEU A 287 -1.21 17.95 -25.78
N GLU A 288 -2.36 17.34 -26.12
CA GLU A 288 -3.30 17.90 -27.08
C GLU A 288 -3.88 19.21 -26.52
N ARG A 289 -3.63 20.33 -27.20
CA ARG A 289 -4.21 21.62 -26.80
C ARG A 289 -5.74 21.50 -26.82
N PRO A 290 -6.44 21.82 -25.70
CA PRO A 290 -7.89 21.79 -25.67
C PRO A 290 -8.41 22.82 -26.68
N ILE A 291 -9.23 22.36 -27.63
CA ILE A 291 -9.86 23.22 -28.62
C ILE A 291 -11.13 23.75 -27.98
N THR A 292 -11.11 25.02 -27.60
CA THR A 292 -12.22 25.68 -26.91
C THR A 292 -13.15 26.42 -27.88
N GLU A 293 -12.69 26.69 -29.10
CA GLU A 293 -13.48 27.30 -30.16
C GLU A 293 -13.65 26.34 -31.33
N THR A 294 -14.88 25.89 -31.54
CA THR A 294 -15.29 25.11 -32.71
C THR A 294 -16.44 25.76 -33.44
N ALA A 295 -16.39 25.71 -34.77
CA ALA A 295 -17.51 26.09 -35.64
C ALA A 295 -18.00 24.84 -36.38
N THR A 296 -19.22 24.39 -36.05
CA THR A 296 -19.80 23.20 -36.69
C THR A 296 -20.39 23.55 -38.05
N PHE A 297 -20.02 22.80 -39.09
CA PHE A 297 -20.60 22.89 -40.42
C PHE A 297 -21.21 21.55 -40.82
N ALA A 298 -22.31 21.59 -41.57
CA ALA A 298 -22.92 20.42 -42.17
C ALA A 298 -22.54 20.33 -43.66
N LEU A 299 -21.83 19.28 -44.02
CA LEU A 299 -21.44 18.98 -45.39
C LEU A 299 -22.32 17.87 -45.94
N ARG A 300 -22.92 18.10 -47.10
CA ARG A 300 -23.68 17.07 -47.79
C ARG A 300 -22.86 16.47 -48.90
N PHE A 301 -22.91 15.15 -49.01
CA PHE A 301 -22.27 14.41 -50.08
C PHE A 301 -23.35 13.81 -50.99
N GLU A 302 -23.17 13.95 -52.31
CA GLU A 302 -24.03 13.31 -53.31
C GLU A 302 -23.71 11.82 -53.47
N GLY A 303 -22.48 11.43 -53.13
CA GLY A 303 -21.99 10.06 -53.17
C GLY A 303 -21.86 9.41 -51.79
N SER A 304 -21.34 8.19 -51.79
CA SER A 304 -21.05 7.44 -50.57
C SER A 304 -19.93 8.10 -49.75
N VAL A 305 -20.12 8.18 -48.43
CA VAL A 305 -19.08 8.58 -47.46
C VAL A 305 -18.37 7.37 -46.85
N ARG A 306 -18.48 6.19 -47.49
CA ARG A 306 -17.83 4.95 -47.03
C ARG A 306 -16.32 5.15 -46.95
N GLY A 307 -15.75 4.86 -45.78
CA GLY A 307 -14.33 5.05 -45.48
C GLY A 307 -14.03 6.32 -44.68
N LEU A 308 -15.00 7.24 -44.56
CA LEU A 308 -14.91 8.36 -43.64
C LEU A 308 -15.30 7.91 -42.22
N SER A 309 -14.52 8.31 -41.22
CA SER A 309 -14.76 8.01 -39.81
C SER A 309 -14.95 9.27 -38.99
N ILE A 310 -15.66 9.15 -37.87
CA ILE A 310 -15.71 10.18 -36.83
C ILE A 310 -14.29 10.40 -36.30
N GLY A 311 -13.87 11.65 -36.17
CA GLY A 311 -12.52 12.08 -35.79
C GLY A 311 -11.55 12.28 -36.95
N ALA A 312 -11.93 11.91 -38.19
CA ALA A 312 -11.07 12.12 -39.36
C ALA A 312 -10.70 13.60 -39.53
N PRO A 313 -9.45 13.92 -39.94
CA PRO A 313 -9.00 15.29 -40.06
C PRO A 313 -9.71 16.00 -41.23
N VAL A 314 -10.16 17.22 -40.98
CA VAL A 314 -10.53 18.16 -42.05
C VAL A 314 -9.29 18.99 -42.35
N GLU A 315 -8.85 18.98 -43.60
CA GLU A 315 -7.60 19.61 -44.00
C GLU A 315 -7.81 20.71 -45.03
N TYR A 316 -7.00 21.75 -44.92
CA TYR A 316 -6.87 22.79 -45.93
C TYR A 316 -5.40 22.93 -46.29
N ARG A 317 -5.06 22.66 -47.56
CA ARG A 317 -3.68 22.68 -48.08
C ARG A 317 -2.71 21.79 -47.27
N GLY A 318 -3.16 20.62 -46.83
CA GLY A 318 -2.36 19.67 -46.04
C GLY A 318 -2.18 20.06 -44.57
N ILE A 319 -2.88 21.09 -44.10
CA ILE A 319 -2.90 21.50 -42.68
C ILE A 319 -4.25 21.12 -42.10
N ARG A 320 -4.25 20.43 -40.96
CA ARG A 320 -5.49 20.08 -40.23
C ARG A 320 -6.13 21.35 -39.66
N VAL A 321 -7.35 21.63 -40.13
CA VAL A 321 -8.17 22.79 -39.74
C VAL A 321 -9.42 22.39 -38.96
N GLY A 322 -9.70 21.09 -38.82
CA GLY A 322 -10.86 20.60 -38.10
C GLY A 322 -10.92 19.09 -38.00
N THR A 323 -12.08 18.60 -37.55
CA THR A 323 -12.37 17.17 -37.39
C THR A 323 -13.79 16.82 -37.80
N VAL A 324 -13.98 15.59 -38.27
CA VAL A 324 -15.32 15.03 -38.49
C VAL A 324 -15.97 14.75 -37.14
N LYS A 325 -17.09 15.42 -36.86
CA LYS A 325 -17.85 15.31 -35.62
C LYS A 325 -18.86 14.16 -35.66
N ALA A 326 -19.62 14.06 -36.75
CA ALA A 326 -20.67 13.05 -36.90
C ALA A 326 -20.94 12.74 -38.38
N ILE A 327 -21.48 11.54 -38.63
CA ILE A 327 -21.92 11.11 -39.96
C ILE A 327 -23.35 10.63 -39.80
N GLU A 328 -24.28 11.33 -40.45
CA GLU A 328 -25.72 11.15 -40.31
C GLU A 328 -26.40 11.04 -41.67
N LEU A 329 -27.66 10.60 -41.68
CA LEU A 329 -28.53 10.65 -42.86
C LEU A 329 -29.45 11.85 -42.72
N GLY A 330 -29.35 12.80 -43.65
CA GLY A 330 -30.16 14.02 -43.66
C GLY A 330 -31.08 14.10 -44.86
N ALA A 331 -32.26 14.66 -44.66
CA ALA A 331 -33.20 14.98 -45.72
C ALA A 331 -32.82 16.30 -46.42
N ASP A 332 -32.97 16.37 -47.74
CA ASP A 332 -32.74 17.58 -48.52
C ASP A 332 -33.87 18.61 -48.32
N PRO A 333 -33.62 19.80 -47.73
CA PRO A 333 -34.65 20.84 -47.61
C PRO A 333 -35.11 21.39 -48.97
N ARG A 334 -34.29 21.25 -50.01
CA ARG A 334 -34.58 21.70 -51.38
C ARG A 334 -35.23 20.62 -52.24
N ASN A 335 -35.14 19.35 -51.85
CA ASN A 335 -35.65 18.23 -52.63
C ASN A 335 -36.29 17.18 -51.71
N LYS A 336 -37.55 17.41 -51.34
CA LYS A 336 -38.30 16.57 -50.40
C LYS A 336 -38.33 15.12 -50.91
N GLY A 337 -37.66 14.22 -50.18
CA GLY A 337 -37.66 12.77 -50.45
C GLY A 337 -36.27 12.18 -50.73
N VAL A 338 -35.25 13.00 -51.00
CA VAL A 338 -33.87 12.50 -51.14
C VAL A 338 -33.17 12.55 -49.79
N VAL A 339 -32.86 11.37 -49.24
CA VAL A 339 -32.04 11.22 -48.04
C VAL A 339 -30.61 10.92 -48.49
N GLY A 340 -29.66 11.72 -48.01
CA GLY A 340 -28.24 11.57 -48.34
C GLY A 340 -27.35 11.71 -47.11
N PRO A 341 -26.09 11.28 -47.20
CA PRO A 341 -25.14 11.44 -46.11
C PRO A 341 -24.85 12.91 -45.84
N VAL A 342 -24.98 13.28 -44.56
CA VAL A 342 -24.60 14.57 -44.00
C VAL A 342 -23.48 14.34 -43.01
N VAL A 343 -22.36 14.99 -43.23
CA VAL A 343 -21.19 14.94 -42.34
C VAL A 343 -21.13 16.25 -41.59
N LEU A 344 -21.23 16.18 -40.27
CA LEU A 344 -20.94 17.31 -39.41
C LEU A 344 -19.44 17.39 -39.19
N ILE A 345 -18.86 18.55 -39.44
CA ILE A 345 -17.45 18.83 -39.16
C ILE A 345 -17.35 19.96 -38.15
N ASP A 346 -16.40 19.85 -37.23
CA ASP A 346 -16.00 20.96 -36.36
C ASP A 346 -14.73 21.58 -36.94
N MET A 347 -14.83 22.82 -37.39
CA MET A 347 -13.67 23.64 -37.75
C MET A 347 -13.07 24.22 -36.48
N GLU A 348 -11.76 24.19 -36.37
CA GLU A 348 -11.00 24.42 -35.13
C GLU A 348 -9.97 25.54 -35.36
N PRO A 349 -10.37 26.82 -35.38
CA PRO A 349 -9.52 27.94 -35.78
C PRO A 349 -8.25 28.08 -34.94
N GLN A 350 -8.32 27.67 -33.67
CA GLN A 350 -7.21 27.72 -32.72
C GLN A 350 -6.02 26.83 -33.15
N ARG A 351 -6.24 25.85 -34.04
CA ARG A 351 -5.15 25.05 -34.61
C ARG A 351 -4.26 25.80 -35.59
N THR A 352 -4.76 26.87 -36.20
CA THR A 352 -4.03 27.65 -37.22
C THR A 352 -3.69 29.06 -36.76
N GLN A 353 -4.19 29.50 -35.59
CA GLN A 353 -3.95 30.84 -35.02
C GLN A 353 -2.52 31.07 -34.47
N ALA A 354 -1.61 30.10 -34.56
CA ALA A 354 -0.23 30.25 -34.08
C ALA A 354 0.61 31.32 -34.83
N TYR A 355 0.07 31.91 -35.90
CA TYR A 355 0.65 33.08 -36.58
C TYR A 355 -0.27 34.29 -36.45
N ARG A 356 -0.08 35.08 -35.39
CA ARG A 356 -0.44 36.50 -35.36
C ARG A 356 0.69 37.30 -34.74
#